data_AF-A0A565BTK4-F1
#
_entry.id   AF-A0A565BTK4-F1
#
_cell.length_a   1.000
_cell.length_b   1.000
_cell.length_c   1.000
_cell.angle_alpha   90.00
_cell.angle_beta   90.00
_cell.angle_gamma   90.00
#
_symmetry.space_group_name_H-M   'P 1'
#
loop_
_entity.id
_entity.type
_entity.pdbx_description
1 polymer ?
#
loop_
_entity_poly.entity_id
_entity_poly.type
_entity_poly.pdbx_seq_one_letter_code
_entity_poly.pdbx_strand_id
1 'polypeptide(L)'
;MGREKKALNLEHIDLEGCTSLVDVSTSIPRCGKLVSLNMNDCSHLRSLPAMVDLTSLKLLNLSGCSELQEIQDFAPNLKELYLAGTAIKELPLSIENLTKLSTLDSENCTRLQKLPLGIKNSRSILKLKLSGCTSLERREQTS
;
A
#
# COMPACT_ATOMS: atom_id res chain seq x y z
N MET A 1 31.45 9.34 -14.57
CA MET A 1 30.97 10.54 -13.88
C MET A 1 29.54 10.26 -13.41
N GLY A 2 29.40 9.80 -12.16
CA GLY A 2 28.13 9.29 -11.64
C GLY A 2 27.15 10.43 -11.41
N ARG A 3 25.93 10.32 -11.95
CA ARG A 3 24.83 11.22 -11.60
C ARG A 3 24.44 10.91 -10.16
N GLU A 4 24.93 11.69 -9.21
CA GLU A 4 24.41 11.69 -7.85
C GLU A 4 22.91 12.00 -7.93
N LYS A 5 22.08 10.98 -7.67
CA LYS A 5 20.64 11.15 -7.58
C LYS A 5 20.38 12.02 -6.35
N LYS A 6 20.29 13.33 -6.53
CA LYS A 6 19.84 14.26 -5.48
C LYS A 6 18.52 13.70 -4.92
N ALA A 7 18.55 13.30 -3.65
CA ALA A 7 17.38 12.86 -2.92
C ALA A 7 16.53 14.09 -2.63
N LEU A 8 15.23 14.00 -2.93
CA LEU A 8 14.30 15.06 -2.58
C LEU A 8 14.07 14.97 -1.06
N ASN A 9 14.26 16.08 -0.34
CA ASN A 9 14.04 16.16 1.12
C ASN A 9 12.54 16.25 1.48
N LEU A 10 11.67 15.62 0.69
CA LEU A 10 10.24 15.64 0.92
C LEU A 10 9.88 14.58 1.95
N GLU A 11 9.31 15.01 3.08
CA GLU A 11 8.81 14.14 4.15
C GLU A 11 7.32 13.82 3.99
N HIS A 12 6.56 14.71 3.34
CA HIS A 12 5.14 14.55 3.11
C HIS A 12 4.84 14.87 1.65
N ILE A 13 4.19 13.94 0.96
CA ILE A 13 3.68 14.14 -0.40
C ILE A 13 2.19 13.89 -0.37
N ASP A 14 1.43 14.86 -0.86
CA ASP A 14 -0.01 14.77 -1.04
C ASP A 14 -0.35 14.96 -2.51
N LEU A 15 -0.96 13.94 -3.09
CA LEU A 15 -1.42 13.86 -4.47
C LEU A 15 -2.91 13.50 -4.51
N GLU A 16 -3.65 13.73 -3.42
CA GLU A 16 -5.07 13.41 -3.35
C GLU A 16 -5.86 13.96 -4.56
N GLY A 17 -6.72 13.10 -5.12
CA GLY A 17 -7.57 13.41 -6.26
C GLY A 17 -6.81 13.62 -7.57
N CYS A 18 -5.52 13.27 -7.66
CA CYS A 18 -4.74 13.43 -8.88
C CYS A 18 -5.10 12.35 -9.91
N THR A 19 -6.23 12.53 -10.58
CA THR A 19 -6.75 11.57 -11.58
C THR A 19 -5.86 11.46 -12.81
N SER A 20 -5.02 12.45 -13.13
CA SER A 20 -4.03 12.31 -14.21
C SER A 20 -2.86 11.38 -13.86
N LEU A 21 -2.70 10.99 -12.60
CA LEU A 21 -1.59 10.18 -12.14
C LEU A 21 -1.80 8.71 -12.52
N VAL A 22 -1.05 8.24 -13.51
CA VAL A 22 -1.11 6.84 -13.97
C VAL A 22 0.03 6.00 -13.39
N ASP A 23 1.19 6.62 -13.17
CA ASP A 23 2.41 5.97 -12.72
C ASP A 23 3.27 6.92 -11.86
N VAL A 24 3.90 6.37 -10.81
CA VAL A 24 4.80 7.06 -9.87
C VAL A 24 6.21 6.45 -9.82
N SER A 25 6.49 5.50 -10.72
CA SER A 25 7.66 4.61 -10.68
C SER A 25 9.02 5.32 -10.74
N THR A 26 9.09 6.51 -11.33
CA THR A 26 10.35 7.26 -11.51
C THR A 26 10.63 8.28 -10.42
N SER A 27 9.60 8.72 -9.67
CA SER A 27 9.69 9.89 -8.80
C SER A 27 9.74 9.53 -7.32
N ILE A 28 8.92 8.59 -6.87
CA ILE A 28 8.76 8.27 -5.45
C ILE A 28 9.96 7.52 -4.84
N PRO A 29 10.61 6.55 -5.51
CA PRO A 29 11.74 5.82 -4.94
C PRO A 29 12.96 6.70 -4.55
N ARG A 30 12.97 7.97 -4.97
CA ARG A 30 14.07 8.92 -4.68
C ARG A 30 13.86 9.72 -3.39
N CYS A 31 12.72 9.58 -2.74
CA CYS A 31 12.35 10.30 -1.52
C CYS A 31 12.64 9.46 -0.27
N GLY A 32 13.92 9.17 0.02
CA GLY A 32 14.30 8.31 1.16
C GLY A 32 13.91 8.83 2.55
N LYS A 33 13.53 10.12 2.65
CA LYS A 33 13.02 10.77 3.86
C LYS A 33 11.49 10.83 3.93
N LEU A 34 10.79 10.31 2.92
CA LEU A 34 9.33 10.36 2.86
C LEU A 34 8.74 9.61 4.06
N VAL A 35 7.92 10.29 4.84
CA VAL A 35 7.22 9.80 6.04
C VAL A 35 5.76 9.50 5.73
N SER A 36 5.13 10.32 4.89
CA SER A 36 3.72 10.20 4.50
C SER A 36 3.54 10.37 3.00
N LEU A 37 2.79 9.46 2.39
CA LEU A 37 2.38 9.52 1.00
C LEU A 37 0.85 9.37 0.91
N ASN A 38 0.17 10.45 0.55
CA ASN A 38 -1.26 10.44 0.27
C ASN A 38 -1.50 10.47 -1.24
N MET A 39 -2.17 9.45 -1.76
CA MET A 39 -2.62 9.34 -3.15
C MET A 39 -4.10 8.92 -3.18
N ASN A 40 -4.86 9.33 -2.16
CA ASN A 40 -6.29 9.11 -2.11
C ASN A 40 -6.97 9.57 -3.41
N ASP A 41 -7.92 8.81 -3.93
CA ASP A 41 -8.69 9.13 -5.13
C ASP A 41 -7.86 9.38 -6.42
N CYS A 42 -6.63 8.86 -6.50
CA CYS A 42 -5.88 8.77 -7.75
C CYS A 42 -6.41 7.62 -8.62
N SER A 43 -7.62 7.79 -9.15
CA SER A 43 -8.42 6.72 -9.77
C SER A 43 -7.76 5.98 -10.93
N HIS A 44 -6.88 6.64 -11.69
CA HIS A 44 -6.16 6.07 -12.84
C HIS A 44 -4.76 5.52 -12.50
N LEU A 45 -4.34 5.54 -11.24
CA LEU A 45 -3.09 4.93 -10.80
C LEU A 45 -3.17 3.41 -10.94
N ARG A 46 -2.26 2.80 -11.71
CA ARG A 46 -2.35 1.37 -12.05
C ARG A 46 -1.39 0.47 -11.31
N SER A 47 -0.24 1.01 -10.93
CA SER A 47 0.84 0.29 -10.27
C SER A 47 1.67 1.21 -9.39
N LEU A 48 2.41 0.59 -8.47
CA LEU A 48 3.42 1.25 -7.65
C LEU A 48 4.81 0.67 -7.94
N PRO A 49 5.89 1.47 -7.85
CA PRO A 49 7.23 0.94 -7.83
C PRO A 49 7.48 0.12 -6.56
N ALA A 50 8.58 -0.62 -6.54
CA ALA A 50 9.10 -1.19 -5.30
C ALA A 50 9.36 -0.05 -4.28
N MET A 51 8.83 -0.22 -3.06
CA MET A 51 8.91 0.78 -1.99
C MET A 51 9.89 0.39 -0.87
N VAL A 52 10.69 -0.67 -1.08
CA VAL A 52 11.62 -1.23 -0.08
C VAL A 52 12.62 -0.20 0.47
N ASP A 53 13.01 0.77 -0.35
CA ASP A 53 13.97 1.83 0.00
C ASP A 53 13.33 3.00 0.78
N LEU A 54 12.00 3.07 0.86
CA LEU A 54 11.28 4.12 1.59
C LEU A 54 11.25 3.82 3.09
N THR A 55 12.43 3.62 3.68
CA THR A 55 12.60 3.19 5.08
C THR A 55 12.03 4.17 6.11
N SER A 56 11.78 5.42 5.74
CA SER A 56 11.16 6.44 6.60
C SER A 56 9.63 6.44 6.53
N LEU A 57 9.03 5.77 5.55
CA LEU A 57 7.60 5.85 5.25
C LEU A 57 6.79 5.13 6.33
N LYS A 58 5.86 5.86 6.95
CA LYS A 58 4.99 5.39 8.03
C LYS A 58 3.52 5.32 7.59
N LEU A 59 3.10 6.21 6.70
CA LEU A 59 1.73 6.28 6.20
C LEU A 59 1.72 6.20 4.68
N LEU A 60 0.90 5.28 4.16
CA LEU A 60 0.59 5.17 2.74
C LEU A 60 -0.93 5.11 2.56
N ASN A 61 -1.50 6.12 1.91
CA ASN A 61 -2.92 6.14 1.56
C ASN A 61 -3.10 6.03 0.05
N LEU A 62 -3.75 4.95 -0.38
CA LEU A 62 -4.08 4.59 -1.77
C LEU A 62 -5.59 4.37 -1.92
N SER A 63 -6.39 4.81 -0.94
CA SER A 63 -7.84 4.65 -1.01
C SER A 63 -8.39 5.32 -2.27
N GLY A 64 -9.43 4.76 -2.87
CA GLY A 64 -10.02 5.31 -4.11
C GLY A 64 -9.17 5.16 -5.38
N CYS A 65 -7.97 4.56 -5.32
CA CYS A 65 -7.19 4.20 -6.51
C CYS A 65 -7.81 3.00 -7.24
N SER A 66 -8.95 3.23 -7.90
CA SER A 66 -9.82 2.19 -8.47
C SER A 66 -9.19 1.37 -9.60
N GLU A 67 -8.16 1.88 -10.29
CA GLU A 67 -7.43 1.13 -11.32
C GLU A 67 -6.16 0.43 -10.78
N LEU A 68 -5.83 0.57 -9.49
CA LEU A 68 -4.64 -0.06 -8.90
C LEU A 68 -4.89 -1.55 -8.72
N GLN A 69 -4.16 -2.38 -9.47
CA GLN A 69 -4.38 -3.84 -9.49
C GLN A 69 -3.30 -4.64 -8.79
N GLU A 70 -2.08 -4.09 -8.70
CA GLU A 70 -0.91 -4.81 -8.22
C GLU A 70 0.00 -3.89 -7.40
N ILE A 71 0.54 -4.43 -6.31
CA ILE A 71 1.54 -3.79 -5.47
C ILE A 71 2.67 -4.81 -5.29
N GLN A 72 3.89 -4.44 -5.71
CA GLN A 72 5.03 -5.36 -5.68
C GLN A 72 5.54 -5.62 -4.26
N ASP A 73 5.67 -4.55 -3.48
CA ASP A 73 6.23 -4.60 -2.13
C ASP A 73 5.78 -3.37 -1.32
N PHE A 74 5.95 -3.41 -0.01
CA PHE A 74 5.65 -2.36 0.94
C PHE A 74 6.93 -1.80 1.57
N ALA A 75 6.87 -0.55 2.00
CA ALA A 75 7.96 0.04 2.77
C ALA A 75 8.06 -0.63 4.15
N PRO A 76 9.27 -1.00 4.62
CA PRO A 76 9.45 -1.91 5.74
C PRO A 76 9.00 -1.35 7.11
N ASN A 77 8.85 -0.04 7.23
CA ASN A 77 8.49 0.64 8.49
C ASN A 77 7.07 1.23 8.49
N LEU A 78 6.21 0.80 7.56
CA LEU A 78 4.82 1.23 7.50
C LEU A 78 4.09 0.94 8.81
N LYS A 79 3.27 1.90 9.22
CA LYS A 79 2.38 1.84 10.39
C LYS A 79 0.93 1.85 9.97
N GLU A 80 0.61 2.62 8.93
CA GLU A 80 -0.75 2.80 8.44
C GLU A 80 -0.77 2.61 6.93
N LEU A 81 -1.64 1.70 6.49
CA LEU A 81 -1.85 1.36 5.09
C LEU A 81 -3.35 1.41 4.79
N TYR A 82 -3.72 2.28 3.86
CA TYR A 82 -5.09 2.43 3.39
C TYR A 82 -5.17 2.08 1.91
N LEU A 83 -5.99 1.09 1.58
CA LEU A 83 -6.19 0.47 0.27
C LEU A 83 -7.67 0.45 -0.12
N ALA A 84 -8.53 1.12 0.64
CA ALA A 84 -9.98 1.00 0.48
C ALA A 84 -10.42 1.35 -0.94
N GLY A 85 -11.27 0.52 -1.55
CA GLY A 85 -11.78 0.74 -2.91
C GLY A 85 -10.75 0.53 -4.03
N THR A 86 -9.60 -0.08 -3.77
CA THR A 86 -8.64 -0.46 -4.82
C THR A 86 -9.08 -1.74 -5.56
N ALA A 87 -8.55 -1.95 -6.77
CA ALA A 87 -8.81 -3.14 -7.58
C ALA A 87 -7.77 -4.26 -7.39
N ILE A 88 -7.02 -4.23 -6.30
CA ILE A 88 -5.98 -5.21 -5.99
C ILE A 88 -6.58 -6.61 -5.86
N LYS A 89 -5.87 -7.61 -6.38
CA LYS A 89 -6.28 -9.02 -6.30
C LYS A 89 -5.66 -9.75 -5.11
N GLU A 90 -4.45 -9.34 -4.74
CA GLU A 90 -3.64 -9.90 -3.67
C GLU A 90 -2.75 -8.83 -3.05
N LEU A 91 -2.30 -9.10 -1.83
CA LEU A 91 -1.29 -8.30 -1.14
C LEU A 91 0.08 -9.00 -1.29
N PRO A 92 1.18 -8.27 -1.52
CA PRO A 92 2.50 -8.89 -1.56
C PRO A 92 2.86 -9.52 -0.21
N LEU A 93 3.63 -10.61 -0.25
CA LEU A 93 4.01 -11.39 0.96
C LEU A 93 4.79 -10.55 1.98
N SER A 94 5.43 -9.47 1.56
CA SER A 94 6.14 -8.56 2.45
C SER A 94 5.27 -7.88 3.48
N ILE A 95 3.94 -7.88 3.31
CA ILE A 95 3.02 -7.43 4.36
C ILE A 95 3.18 -8.23 5.67
N GLU A 96 3.61 -9.50 5.58
CA GLU A 96 3.91 -10.34 6.73
C GLU A 96 5.14 -9.86 7.51
N ASN A 97 6.03 -9.09 6.87
CA ASN A 97 7.24 -8.53 7.48
C ASN A 97 7.00 -7.16 8.14
N LEU A 98 5.81 -6.55 7.97
CA LEU A 98 5.50 -5.23 8.51
C LEU A 98 5.17 -5.28 10.01
N THR A 99 6.19 -5.56 10.82
CA THR A 99 6.10 -5.68 12.29
C THR A 99 5.63 -4.42 13.02
N LYS A 100 5.54 -3.28 12.33
CA LYS A 100 5.07 -1.98 12.86
C LYS A 100 3.69 -1.58 12.35
N LEU A 101 3.10 -2.36 11.43
CA LEU A 101 1.81 -2.05 10.84
C LEU A 101 0.71 -2.21 11.89
N SER A 102 0.08 -1.11 12.27
CA SER A 102 -1.02 -1.07 13.24
C SER A 102 -2.39 -0.95 12.59
N THR A 103 -2.47 -0.36 11.40
CA THR A 103 -3.71 -0.18 10.64
C THR A 103 -3.56 -0.71 9.22
N LEU A 104 -4.47 -1.62 8.85
CA LEU A 104 -4.71 -2.05 7.48
C LEU A 104 -6.20 -1.84 7.16
N ASP A 105 -6.45 -0.88 6.28
CA ASP A 105 -7.78 -0.61 5.74
C ASP A 105 -7.84 -1.10 4.29
N SER A 106 -8.62 -2.15 4.04
CA SER A 106 -8.88 -2.66 2.70
C SER A 106 -10.40 -2.75 2.45
N GLU A 107 -11.19 -1.84 3.05
CA GLU A 107 -12.64 -1.83 2.83
C GLU A 107 -12.98 -1.70 1.34
N ASN A 108 -14.00 -2.41 0.88
CA ASN A 108 -14.46 -2.38 -0.51
C ASN A 108 -13.40 -2.76 -1.56
N CYS A 109 -12.33 -3.48 -1.18
CA CYS A 109 -11.44 -4.15 -2.14
C CYS A 109 -12.15 -5.37 -2.74
N THR A 110 -13.11 -5.12 -3.64
CA THR A 110 -14.03 -6.15 -4.14
C THR A 110 -13.34 -7.26 -4.93
N ARG A 111 -12.14 -7.00 -5.49
CA ARG A 111 -11.34 -7.96 -6.25
C ARG A 111 -10.31 -8.72 -5.41
N LEU A 112 -10.12 -8.36 -4.14
CA LEU A 112 -9.14 -8.99 -3.26
C LEU A 112 -9.59 -10.42 -2.95
N GLN A 113 -8.82 -11.40 -3.40
CA GLN A 113 -9.21 -12.82 -3.31
C GLN A 113 -8.65 -13.49 -2.07
N LYS A 114 -7.44 -13.11 -1.64
CA LYS A 114 -6.70 -13.78 -0.57
C LYS A 114 -5.98 -12.77 0.29
N LEU A 115 -5.87 -13.10 1.58
CA LEU A 115 -4.96 -12.44 2.50
C LEU A 115 -3.80 -13.39 2.81
N PRO A 116 -2.54 -12.90 2.84
CA PRO A 116 -1.42 -13.66 3.38
C PRO A 116 -1.74 -14.22 4.77
N LEU A 117 -1.34 -15.47 5.01
CA LEU A 117 -1.71 -16.21 6.23
C LEU A 117 -1.23 -15.50 7.50
N GLY A 118 -0.09 -14.80 7.41
CA GLY A 118 0.48 -14.04 8.52
C GLY A 118 -0.39 -12.87 9.00
N ILE A 119 -1.27 -12.30 8.17
CA ILE A 119 -2.06 -11.11 8.55
C ILE A 119 -3.00 -11.39 9.71
N LYS A 120 -3.67 -12.56 9.72
CA LYS A 120 -4.61 -12.92 10.80
C LYS A 120 -3.91 -13.14 12.14
N ASN A 121 -2.63 -13.56 12.10
CA ASN A 121 -1.82 -13.84 13.27
C ASN A 121 -0.86 -12.70 13.62
N SER A 122 -0.95 -11.56 12.91
CA SER A 122 -0.09 -10.42 13.16
C SER A 122 -0.38 -9.83 14.53
N ARG A 123 0.68 -9.67 15.34
CA ARG A 123 0.59 -9.03 16.66
C ARG A 123 0.64 -7.50 16.60
N SER A 124 1.03 -6.93 15.45
CA SER A 124 1.16 -5.48 15.31
C SER A 124 -0.14 -4.83 14.86
N ILE A 125 -0.96 -5.53 14.07
CA ILE A 125 -2.20 -4.98 13.49
C ILE A 125 -3.25 -4.87 14.59
N LEU A 126 -3.62 -3.64 14.93
CA LEU A 126 -4.66 -3.32 15.90
C LEU A 126 -6.00 -3.04 15.22
N LYS A 127 -5.97 -2.58 13.97
CA LYS A 127 -7.14 -2.22 13.17
C LYS A 127 -7.05 -2.88 11.80
N LEU A 128 -7.87 -3.90 11.59
CA LEU A 128 -8.02 -4.58 10.31
C LEU A 128 -9.45 -4.36 9.79
N LYS A 129 -9.59 -3.71 8.65
CA LYS A 129 -10.88 -3.47 8.02
C LYS A 129 -10.95 -4.17 6.65
N LEU A 130 -11.94 -5.04 6.50
CA LEU A 130 -12.15 -5.88 5.33
C LEU A 130 -13.63 -5.88 4.89
N SER A 131 -14.41 -4.91 5.39
CA SER A 131 -15.83 -4.81 5.02
C SER A 131 -15.94 -4.61 3.50
N GLY A 132 -16.94 -5.21 2.85
CA GLY A 132 -17.10 -5.07 1.39
C GLY A 132 -16.07 -5.81 0.50
N CYS A 133 -15.13 -6.58 1.06
CA CYS A 133 -14.26 -7.47 0.29
C CYS A 133 -15.00 -8.73 -0.19
N THR A 134 -15.85 -8.57 -1.22
CA THR A 134 -16.80 -9.61 -1.65
C THR A 134 -16.16 -10.84 -2.28
N SER A 135 -14.98 -10.73 -2.89
CA SER A 135 -14.26 -11.88 -3.49
C SER A 135 -13.29 -12.58 -2.54
N LEU A 136 -13.17 -12.13 -1.28
CA LEU A 136 -12.23 -12.71 -0.35
C LEU A 136 -12.63 -14.13 0.02
N GLU A 137 -11.80 -15.11 -0.35
CA GLU A 137 -12.00 -16.52 -0.03
C GLU A 137 -12.05 -16.70 1.49
N ARG A 138 -13.22 -17.08 2.00
CA ARG A 138 -13.35 -17.60 3.37
C ARG A 138 -12.87 -19.03 3.34
N ARG A 139 -11.59 -19.27 3.61
CA ARG A 139 -11.16 -20.62 3.99
C ARG A 139 -11.80 -20.93 5.34
N GLU A 140 -12.93 -21.62 5.32
CA GLU A 140 -13.35 -22.46 6.43
C GLU A 140 -12.29 -23.54 6.58
N GLN A 141 -11.63 -23.58 7.73
CA GLN A 141 -10.82 -24.72 8.11
C GLN A 141 -11.80 -25.83 8.49
N THR A 142 -12.16 -26.68 7.52
CA THR A 142 -12.73 -27.99 7.82
C THR A 142 -11.59 -28.97 8.10
N SER A 143 -11.73 -29.60 9.27
CA SER A 143 -11.05 -30.79 9.80
C SER A 143 -9.76 -30.59 10.58
#